data_AF-A0A821A9N9-F1
#
_entry.id   AF-A0A821A9N9-F1
#
_cell.length_a   1.000
_cell.length_b   1.000
_cell.length_c   1.000
_cell.angle_alpha   90.00
_cell.angle_beta   90.00
_cell.angle_gamma   90.00
#
_symmetry.space_group_name_H-M   'P 1'
#
loop_
_entity.id
_entity.type
_entity.pdbx_description
1 polymer ?
#
loop_
_entity_poly.entity_id
_entity_poly.type
_entity_poly.pdbx_seq_one_letter_code
_entity_poly.pdbx_strand_id
1 'polypeptide(L)' 'KQGITDETRVGIYGWSYGGYLSAMALVRASNIFKLGIAGAPVTHWDG' A
#
# COMPACT_ATOMS: atom_id res chain seq x y z
N LYS A 1 8.66 5.88 23.57
CA LYS A 1 9.14 4.74 22.75
C LYS A 1 8.16 4.53 21.60
N GLN A 2 8.63 4.56 20.35
CA GLN A 2 7.84 4.46 19.10
C GLN A 2 7.26 3.05 18.79
N GLY A 3 6.92 2.25 19.81
CA GLY A 3 6.38 0.89 19.63
C GLY A 3 7.44 -0.19 19.35
N ILE A 4 6.98 -1.39 18.99
CA ILE A 4 7.80 -2.60 18.71
C ILE A 4 8.01 -2.86 17.20
N THR A 5 7.50 -1.96 16.36
CA THR A 5 7.52 -2.12 14.89
C THR A 5 8.89 -1.75 14.33
N ASP A 6 9.36 -2.53 13.36
CA ASP A 6 10.51 -2.16 12.54
C ASP A 6 10.05 -1.28 11.37
N GLU A 7 10.26 0.03 11.51
CA GLU A 7 9.86 1.04 10.53
C GLU A 7 10.50 0.82 9.15
N THR A 8 11.61 0.09 9.07
CA THR A 8 12.29 -0.18 7.80
C THR A 8 11.65 -1.33 7.01
N ARG A 9 10.72 -2.09 7.61
CA ARG A 9 10.12 -3.31 7.01
C ARG A 9 8.59 -3.29 7.02
N VAL A 10 8.00 -2.14 6.72
CA VAL A 10 6.53 -2.00 6.64
C VAL A 10 6.04 -2.28 5.23
N GLY A 11 5.04 -3.15 5.11
CA GLY A 11 4.31 -3.43 3.86
C GLY A 11 2.83 -3.11 3.99
N ILE A 12 2.14 -2.98 2.86
CA ILE A 12 0.70 -2.71 2.77
C ILE A 12 0.00 -3.76 1.89
N TYR A 13 -1.21 -4.16 2.28
CA TYR A 13 -2.05 -5.08 1.51
C TYR A 13 -3.49 -4.59 1.55
N GLY A 14 -4.20 -4.78 0.43
CA GLY A 14 -5.63 -4.53 0.37
C GLY A 14 -6.29 -5.16 -0.86
N TRP A 15 -7.61 -5.29 -0.78
CA TRP A 15 -8.46 -5.83 -1.85
C TRP A 15 -9.43 -4.77 -2.37
N SER A 16 -9.83 -4.83 -3.65
CA SER A 16 -10.73 -3.84 -4.27
C SER A 16 -10.18 -2.42 -4.14
N TYR A 17 -10.92 -1.48 -3.53
CA TYR A 17 -10.41 -0.13 -3.23
C TYR A 17 -9.14 -0.16 -2.36
N GLY A 18 -9.02 -1.16 -1.47
CA GLY A 18 -7.79 -1.36 -0.70
C GLY A 18 -6.60 -1.76 -1.58
N GLY A 19 -6.84 -2.46 -2.70
CA GLY A 19 -5.81 -2.77 -3.68
C GLY A 19 -5.33 -1.51 -4.41
N TYR A 20 -6.27 -0.63 -4.79
CA TYR A 20 -5.95 0.69 -5.33
C TYR A 20 -5.06 1.49 -4.36
N LEU A 21 -5.45 1.57 -3.08
CA LEU A 21 -4.66 2.27 -2.07
C LEU A 21 -3.28 1.62 -1.85
N SER A 22 -3.19 0.29 -1.91
CA SER A 22 -1.93 -0.43 -1.77
C SER A 22 -0.96 -0.07 -2.89
N ALA A 23 -1.45 0.01 -4.14
CA ALA A 23 -0.64 0.47 -5.27
C ALA A 23 -0.25 1.96 -5.15
N MET A 24 -1.21 2.82 -4.81
CA MET A 24 -0.96 4.26 -4.66
C MET A 24 0.00 4.58 -3.51
N ALA A 25 -0.02 3.79 -2.43
CA ALA A 25 0.91 3.94 -1.32
C ALA A 25 2.37 3.70 -1.77
N LEU A 26 2.62 2.76 -2.68
CA LEU A 26 3.97 2.58 -3.23
C LEU A 26 4.40 3.75 -4.12
N VAL A 27 3.47 4.38 -4.85
CA VAL A 27 3.80 5.53 -5.71
C VAL A 27 4.01 6.80 -4.89
N ARG A 28 3.19 7.02 -3.85
CA ARG A 28 3.10 8.30 -3.14
C ARG A 28 3.81 8.31 -1.78
N ALA A 29 4.04 7.13 -1.20
CA ALA A 29 4.62 6.95 0.12
C ALA A 29 5.67 5.81 0.14
N SER A 30 6.47 5.69 -0.93
CA SER A 30 7.55 4.70 -1.06
C SER A 30 8.61 4.79 0.05
N ASN A 31 8.74 5.95 0.70
CA ASN A 31 9.60 6.12 1.86
C ASN A 31 9.09 5.31 3.07
N ILE A 32 7.78 5.08 3.19
CA ILE A 32 7.14 4.36 4.29
C ILE A 32 6.99 2.87 3.93
N PHE A 33 6.32 2.57 2.81
CA PHE A 33 5.98 1.20 2.44
C PHE A 33 7.01 0.60 1.49
N LYS A 34 7.63 -0.52 1.90
CA LYS A 34 8.64 -1.23 1.11
C LYS A 34 8.06 -2.25 0.14
N LEU A 35 6.83 -2.70 0.41
CA LEU A 35 6.13 -3.68 -0.40
C LEU A 35 4.62 -3.42 -0.33
N GLY A 36 3.93 -3.62 -1.45
CA GLY A 36 2.49 -3.46 -1.58
C GLY A 36 1.87 -4.65 -2.31
N ILE A 37 0.77 -5.19 -1.81
CA ILE A 37 0.01 -6.25 -2.48
C ILE A 37 -1.39 -5.71 -2.81
N ALA A 38 -1.67 -5.57 -4.10
CA ALA A 38 -2.93 -5.04 -4.60
C ALA A 38 -3.83 -6.16 -5.15
N GLY A 39 -4.81 -6.59 -4.35
CA GLY A 39 -5.80 -7.60 -4.76
C GLY A 39 -7.00 -6.98 -5.46
N ALA A 40 -7.34 -7.47 -6.66
CA ALA A 40 -8.45 -6.99 -7.50
C ALA A 40 -8.64 -5.44 -7.48
N PRO A 41 -7.58 -4.65 -7.72
CA PRO A 41 -7.63 -3.21 -7.51
C PRO A 41 -8.49 -2.51 -8.58
N VAL A 42 -9.18 -1.44 -8.18
CA VAL A 42 -9.62 -0.44 -9.17
C VAL A 42 -8.37 0.26 -9.71
N THR A 43 -8.18 0.26 -11.02
CA THR A 43 -7.00 0.89 -11.66
C THR A 43 -7.36 2.09 -12.51
N HIS A 44 -8.62 2.18 -12.96
CA HIS A 44 -9.17 3.22 -13.81
C HIS A 44 -10.64 3.45 -13.41
N TRP A 45 -11.15 4.67 -13.61
CA TRP A 45 -12.47 5.10 -13.11
C TRP A 45 -13.44 5.52 -14.22
N ASP A 46 -12.94 5.58 -15.45
CA ASP A 46 -13.63 6.05 -16.64
C ASP A 46 -14.52 5.00 -17.32
N GLY A 47 -14.34 3.71 -16.98
CA GLY A 47 -15.23 2.62 -17.43
C GLY A 47 -14.92 2.17 -18.85
#